data_AF-A0A972E2C0-F1
#
_entry.id   AF-A0A972E2C0-F1
#
_cell.length_a   1.000
_cell.length_b   1.000
_cell.length_c   1.000
_cell.angle_alpha   90.00
_cell.angle_beta   90.00
_cell.angle_gamma   90.00
#
_symmetry.space_group_name_H-M   'P 1'
#
loop_
_entity.id
_entity.type
_entity.pdbx_description
1 polymer ?
#
loop_
_entity_poly.entity_id
_entity_poly.type
_entity_poly.pdbx_seq_one_letter_code
_entity_poly.pdbx_strand_id
1 'polypeptide(L)' 'MHIIAQCPRCGYHWWLDGSAADRRLRCRKCFRLLKVPDLTEVPEATAIVNQAKSELYVDDAGKTYG' A
#
# COMPACT_ATOMS: atom_id res chain seq x y z
N MET A 1 -11.15 6.03 5.78
CA MET A 1 -9.83 5.50 5.38
C MET A 1 -9.59 5.88 3.93
N HIS A 2 -8.39 6.33 3.59
CA HIS A 2 -8.04 6.70 2.22
C HIS A 2 -7.03 5.70 1.65
N ILE A 3 -7.27 5.23 0.43
CA ILE A 3 -6.35 4.35 -0.30
C ILE A 3 -5.56 5.22 -1.27
N ILE A 4 -4.23 5.15 -1.23
CA ILE A 4 -3.40 5.77 -2.26
C ILE A 4 -3.25 4.76 -3.39
N ALA A 5 -3.86 5.03 -4.54
CA ALA A 5 -3.68 4.21 -5.73
C ALA A 5 -2.53 4.75 -6.57
N GLN A 6 -1.63 3.86 -7.02
CA GLN A 6 -0.61 4.15 -8.02
C GLN A 6 -0.94 3.43 -9.32
N CYS A 7 -0.87 4.13 -10.45
CA CYS A 7 -0.93 3.46 -11.75
C CYS A 7 0.40 2.78 -12.08
N PRO A 8 0.45 1.46 -12.36
CA PRO A 8 1.68 0.76 -12.67
C PRO A 8 2.21 1.11 -14.07
N ARG A 9 1.39 1.74 -14.92
CA ARG A 9 1.79 2.12 -16.28
C ARG A 9 2.46 3.49 -16.36
N CYS A 10 1.87 4.50 -15.71
CA CYS A 10 2.33 5.88 -15.82
C CYS A 10 2.82 6.50 -14.51
N GLY A 11 2.81 5.73 -13.42
CA GLY A 11 3.25 6.17 -12.10
C GLY A 11 2.34 7.21 -11.43
N TYR A 12 1.23 7.61 -12.05
CA TYR A 12 0.33 8.61 -11.48
C TYR A 12 -0.32 8.07 -10.18
N HIS A 13 -0.29 8.88 -9.12
CA HIS A 13 -0.91 8.58 -7.85
C HIS A 13 -2.15 9.41 -7.61
N TRP A 14 -3.16 8.82 -6.99
CA TRP A 14 -4.34 9.56 -6.54
C TRP A 14 -4.99 8.92 -5.34
N TRP A 15 -5.70 9.75 -4.59
CA TRP A 15 -6.47 9.32 -3.43
C TRP A 15 -7.80 8.70 -3.85
N LEU A 16 -8.10 7.57 -3.26
CA LEU A 16 -9.36 6.87 -3.37
C LEU A 16 -10.03 6.81 -2.00
N ASP A 17 -11.34 6.95 -2.02
CA ASP A 17 -12.15 6.66 -0.85
C ASP A 17 -12.17 5.15 -0.58
N GLY A 18 -12.34 4.75 0.68
CA GLY A 18 -12.42 3.33 1.07
C GLY A 18 -13.55 2.57 0.35
N SER A 19 -14.60 3.26 -0.10
CA SER A 19 -15.66 2.70 -0.94
C SER A 19 -15.23 2.29 -2.36
N ALA A 20 -14.00 2.62 -2.75
CA ALA A 20 -13.41 2.23 -4.03
C ALA A 20 -12.73 0.85 -3.99
N ALA A 21 -12.67 0.19 -2.82
CA ALA A 21 -12.23 -1.18 -2.69
C ALA A 21 -13.05 -2.13 -3.60
N ASP A 22 -12.39 -3.13 -4.19
CA ASP A 22 -12.93 -4.08 -5.18
C ASP A 22 -13.52 -3.47 -6.48
N ARG A 23 -13.40 -2.15 -6.68
CA ARG A 23 -13.85 -1.49 -7.92
C ARG A 23 -12.78 -1.49 -8.99
N ARG A 24 -13.21 -1.55 -10.25
CA ARG A 24 -12.36 -1.27 -11.41
C ARG A 24 -12.35 0.23 -11.69
N LEU A 25 -11.17 0.81 -11.71
CA LEU A 25 -10.99 2.24 -11.95
C LEU A 25 -10.12 2.47 -13.17
N ARG A 26 -10.34 3.58 -13.87
CA ARG A 26 -9.44 4.02 -14.94
C ARG A 26 -8.45 5.03 -14.37
N CYS A 27 -7.18 4.87 -14.73
CA CYS A 27 -6.19 5.90 -14.45
C CYS A 27 -6.61 7.22 -15.09
N ARG A 28 -6.60 8.31 -14.32
CA ARG A 28 -6.96 9.66 -14.82
C ARG A 28 -5.98 10.22 -15.87
N LYS A 29 -4.78 9.64 -15.99
CA LYS A 29 -3.71 10.10 -16.90
C LYS A 29 -3.56 9.24 -18.16
N CYS A 30 -3.51 7.91 -18.01
CA CYS A 30 -3.27 7.00 -19.14
C CYS A 30 -4.48 6.15 -19.52
N PHE A 31 -5.62 6.35 -18.85
CA PHE A 31 -6.89 5.64 -19.05
C PHE A 31 -6.84 4.11 -18.93
N ARG A 32 -5.71 3.55 -18.48
CA ARG A 32 -5.57 2.12 -18.20
C ARG A 32 -6.58 1.71 -17.14
N LEU A 33 -7.26 0.59 -17.36
CA LEU A 33 -8.15 -0.02 -16.37
C LEU A 33 -7.32 -0.77 -15.33
N LEU A 34 -7.58 -0.49 -14.06
CA LEU A 34 -6.94 -1.13 -12.91
C LEU A 34 -8.03 -1.74 -12.02
N LYS A 35 -7.79 -2.94 -11.50
CA LYS A 35 -8.59 -3.49 -10.41
C LYS A 35 -8.01 -2.97 -9.09
N VAL A 36 -8.81 -2.30 -8.28
CA VAL A 36 -8.45 -2.02 -6.89
C VAL A 36 -8.68 -3.33 -6.12
N PRO A 37 -7.67 -3.90 -5.45
CA PRO A 37 -7.86 -5.12 -4.65
C PRO A 37 -8.88 -4.86 -3.54
N ASP A 38 -9.57 -5.91 -3.10
CA ASP A 38 -10.44 -5.80 -1.93
C ASP A 38 -9.57 -5.52 -0.69
N LEU A 39 -10.01 -4.65 0.20
CA LEU A 39 -9.27 -4.34 1.43
C LEU A 39 -9.14 -5.56 2.35
N THR A 40 -10.04 -6.54 2.22
CA THR A 40 -9.97 -7.85 2.89
C THR A 40 -8.94 -8.80 2.27
N GLU A 41 -8.47 -8.52 1.04
CA GLU A 41 -7.35 -9.20 0.37
C GLU A 41 -6.00 -8.51 0.62
N VAL A 42 -5.98 -7.35 1.31
CA VAL A 42 -4.74 -6.67 1.76
C VAL A 42 -4.45 -6.83 3.28
N PRO A 43 -4.65 -8.00 3.94
CA PRO A 43 -4.19 -8.22 5.31
C PRO A 43 -2.67 -8.46 5.36
N GLU A 44 -2.05 -8.97 4.30
CA GLU A 44 -0.62 -9.34 4.34
C GLU A 44 0.30 -8.11 4.37
N ALA A 45 0.02 -7.06 3.59
CA ALA A 45 0.89 -5.88 3.57
C ALA A 45 0.83 -5.10 4.90
N THR A 46 -0.34 -5.06 5.55
CA THR A 46 -0.47 -4.42 6.87
C THR A 46 0.08 -5.29 7.99
N ALA A 47 -0.06 -6.62 7.90
CA ALA A 47 0.57 -7.55 8.84
C ALA A 47 2.10 -7.49 8.76
N ILE A 48 2.69 -7.43 7.56
CA ILE A 48 4.14 -7.26 7.37
C ILE A 48 4.60 -5.90 7.88
N VAL A 49 3.89 -4.81 7.60
CA VAL A 49 4.23 -3.47 8.14
C VAL A 49 4.10 -3.43 9.66
N ASN A 50 3.12 -4.12 10.25
CA ASN A 50 2.98 -4.23 11.70
C ASN A 50 4.05 -5.17 12.31
N GLN A 51 4.44 -6.25 11.65
CA GLN A 51 5.57 -7.10 12.05
C GLN A 51 6.90 -6.34 11.95
N ALA A 52 7.08 -5.51 10.93
CA ALA A 52 8.28 -4.70 10.75
C ALA A 52 8.35 -3.51 11.73
N LYS A 53 7.24 -3.17 12.40
CA LYS A 53 7.21 -2.24 13.54
C LYS A 53 7.66 -2.87 14.88
N SER A 54 8.27 -4.07 14.85
CA SER A 54 9.03 -4.55 16.00
C SER A 54 10.14 -3.52 16.29
N GLU A 55 10.18 -2.98 17.51
CA GLU A 55 11.20 -2.02 17.90
C GLU A 55 12.59 -2.66 17.77
N LEU A 56 13.32 -2.31 16.71
CA LEU A 56 14.70 -2.73 16.51
C LEU A 56 15.60 -1.79 17.28
N TYR A 57 16.17 -2.28 18.38
CA TYR A 57 17.19 -1.55 19.13
C TYR A 57 18.54 -1.76 18.44
N VAL A 58 19.30 -0.70 18.19
CA VAL A 58 20.60 -0.78 17.50
C VAL A 58 21.66 -0.11 18.38
N ASP A 59 22.79 -0.78 18.60
CA ASP A 59 23.92 -0.19 19.31
C ASP A 59 24.85 0.62 18.38
N ASP A 60 25.84 1.28 18.97
CA ASP A 60 26.83 2.12 18.29
C ASP A 60 27.78 1.33 17.36
N ALA A 61 27.82 0.01 17.49
CA ALA A 61 28.53 -0.89 16.58
C ALA A 61 27.65 -1.40 15.41
N GLY A 62 26.40 -0.97 15.34
CA GLY A 62 25.44 -1.36 14.28
C GLY A 62 24.81 -2.73 14.49
N LYS A 63 24.92 -3.31 15.69
CA LYS A 63 24.32 -4.60 16.01
C LYS A 63 22.85 -4.40 16.41
N THR A 64 21.97 -5.15 15.75
CA THR A 64 20.53 -5.10 15.98
C THR A 64 20.10 -6.10 17.05
N TYR A 65 19.24 -5.64 17.97
CA TYR A 65 18.57 -6.42 19.00
C TYR A 65 17.05 -6.33 18.79
N GLY A 66 16.34 -7.39 19.19
CA GLY A 66 14.88 -7.47 19.14
C GLY A 66 14.26 -7.66 20.51
#